data_AF-A0A815NMR5-F1
#
_entry.id   AF-A0A815NMR5-F1
#
_cell.length_a   1.000
_cell.length_b   1.000
_cell.length_c   1.000
_cell.angle_alpha   90.00
_cell.angle_beta   90.00
_cell.angle_gamma   90.00
#
_symmetry.space_group_name_H-M   'P 1'
#
loop_
_entity.id
_entity.type
_entity.pdbx_description
1 polymer ?
#
loop_
_entity_poly.entity_id
_entity_poly.type
_entity_poly.pdbx_seq_one_letter_code
_entity_poly.pdbx_strand_id
1 'polypeptide(L)'
;MSCSYFSLRDATPEIQAVADRPEIKEAAINALQQKHHENKLHQFTEAERLEQLSNWKVTQYAEEQTAYGVNYFMKVSIGHNLFIHIRVQRQEDDDTYNFYSLHETIKDDVATYIFPEDVPLAYFNY
;
A
#
# COMPACT_ATOMS: atom_id res chain seq x y z
N MET A 1 -1.67 -13.86 -26.50
CA MET A 1 -1.03 -13.46 -25.22
C MET A 1 -1.99 -12.51 -24.53
N SER A 2 -2.62 -12.95 -23.45
CA SER A 2 -3.55 -12.13 -22.68
C SER A 2 -2.70 -11.22 -21.78
N CYS A 3 -2.59 -9.93 -22.11
CA CYS A 3 -2.19 -8.93 -21.12
C CYS A 3 -3.23 -9.00 -20.00
N SER A 4 -2.82 -9.44 -18.82
CA SER A 4 -3.60 -9.25 -17.59
C SER A 4 -3.80 -7.75 -17.42
N TYR A 5 -5.01 -7.27 -17.70
CA TYR A 5 -5.37 -5.87 -17.52
C TYR A 5 -5.33 -5.55 -16.03
N PHE A 6 -4.39 -4.69 -15.62
CA PHE A 6 -4.41 -4.05 -14.31
C PHE A 6 -5.70 -3.24 -14.20
N SER A 7 -6.72 -3.85 -13.62
CA SER A 7 -8.08 -3.33 -13.64
C SER A 7 -8.36 -2.68 -12.29
N LEU A 8 -8.37 -1.35 -12.28
CA LEU A 8 -8.71 -0.57 -11.10
C LEU A 8 -10.17 -0.77 -10.71
N ARG A 9 -10.39 -1.00 -9.43
CA ARG A 9 -11.70 -1.18 -8.80
C ARG A 9 -11.79 -0.30 -7.56
N ASP A 10 -12.99 0.16 -7.25
CA ASP A 10 -13.25 0.85 -5.99
C ASP A 10 -13.13 -0.12 -4.82
N ALA A 11 -12.73 0.40 -3.65
CA ALA A 11 -12.59 -0.43 -2.46
C ALA A 11 -13.91 -1.08 -2.05
N THR A 12 -13.80 -2.35 -1.66
CA THR A 12 -14.88 -3.15 -1.08
C THR A 12 -14.59 -3.46 0.40
N PRO A 13 -15.58 -3.89 1.19
CA PRO A 13 -15.35 -4.33 2.57
C PRO A 13 -14.33 -5.48 2.67
N GLU A 14 -14.27 -6.38 1.68
CA GLU A 14 -13.36 -7.52 1.67
C GLU A 14 -11.90 -7.07 1.51
N ILE A 15 -11.61 -6.14 0.58
CA ILE A 15 -10.24 -5.65 0.41
C ILE A 15 -9.80 -4.76 1.58
N GLN A 16 -10.75 -4.01 2.17
CA GLN A 16 -10.49 -3.29 3.42
C GLN A 16 -10.10 -4.26 4.54
N ALA A 17 -10.82 -5.40 4.69
CA ALA A 17 -10.49 -6.40 5.69
C ALA A 17 -9.10 -7.02 5.48
N VAL A 18 -8.66 -7.22 4.22
CA VAL A 18 -7.28 -7.63 3.92
C VAL A 18 -6.27 -6.58 4.39
N ALA A 19 -6.53 -5.30 4.12
CA ALA A 19 -5.65 -4.20 4.55
C ALA A 19 -5.64 -3.98 6.07
N ASP A 20 -6.73 -4.32 6.78
CA ASP A 20 -6.84 -4.18 8.24
C ASP A 20 -6.21 -5.33 9.03
N ARG A 21 -5.80 -6.40 8.36
CA ARG A 21 -5.04 -7.49 8.98
C ARG A 21 -3.80 -6.92 9.69
N PRO A 22 -3.57 -7.22 10.98
CA PRO A 22 -2.43 -6.68 11.73
C PRO A 22 -1.09 -6.89 11.02
N GLU A 23 -0.88 -8.08 10.45
CA GLU A 23 0.32 -8.46 9.70
C GLU A 23 0.55 -7.61 8.43
N ILE A 24 -0.50 -6.99 7.89
CA ILE A 24 -0.42 -6.10 6.74
C ILE A 24 -0.28 -4.65 7.19
N LYS A 25 -1.18 -4.20 8.05
CA LYS A 25 -1.27 -2.81 8.49
C LYS A 25 -0.03 -2.38 9.26
N GLU A 26 0.42 -3.19 10.21
CA GLU A 26 1.62 -2.89 10.99
C GLU A 26 2.88 -2.95 10.12
N ALA A 27 2.98 -3.94 9.23
CA ALA A 27 4.12 -4.08 8.32
C ALA A 27 4.23 -2.87 7.36
N ALA A 28 3.11 -2.42 6.79
CA ALA A 28 3.08 -1.26 5.89
C ALA A 28 3.48 0.03 6.60
N ILE A 29 2.99 0.25 7.83
CA ILE A 29 3.33 1.44 8.62
C ILE A 29 4.80 1.40 9.05
N ASN A 30 5.30 0.25 9.50
CA ASN A 30 6.70 0.10 9.86
C ASN A 30 7.62 0.33 8.64
N ALA A 31 7.24 -0.18 7.47
CA ALA A 31 7.96 0.08 6.22
C ALA A 31 7.96 1.58 5.88
N LEU A 32 6.81 2.25 6.00
CA LEU A 32 6.71 3.69 5.74
C LEU A 32 7.62 4.49 6.69
N GLN A 33 7.61 4.14 7.98
CA GLN A 33 8.45 4.79 8.99
C GLN A 33 9.94 4.57 8.74
N GLN A 34 10.35 3.34 8.42
CA GLN A 34 11.74 3.03 8.10
C GLN A 34 12.23 3.88 6.91
N LYS A 35 11.41 3.94 5.85
CA LYS A 35 11.72 4.74 4.66
C LYS A 35 11.75 6.25 4.94
N HIS A 36 10.88 6.75 5.80
CA HIS A 36 10.94 8.14 6.26
C HIS A 36 12.16 8.42 7.14
N HIS A 37 12.61 7.48 7.98
CA HIS A 37 13.83 7.66 8.76
C HIS A 37 15.07 7.73 7.87
N GLU A 38 15.11 6.94 6.79
CA GLU A 38 16.17 6.96 5.77
C GLU A 38 16.21 8.30 5.01
N ASN A 39 15.03 8.89 4.75
CA ASN A 39 14.89 10.25 4.22
C ASN A 39 15.06 11.30 5.34
N LYS A 40 16.29 11.80 5.53
CA LYS A 40 16.71 12.80 6.56
C LYS A 40 15.88 14.11 6.66
N LEU A 41 14.81 14.26 5.88
CA LEU A 41 13.96 15.44 5.82
C LEU A 41 12.88 15.46 6.92
N HIS A 42 12.24 14.34 7.27
CA HIS A 42 11.17 14.31 8.29
C HIS A 42 10.98 12.93 8.92
N GLN A 43 11.18 12.83 10.25
CA GLN A 43 10.79 11.66 11.05
C GLN A 43 9.34 11.82 11.51
N PHE A 44 8.52 10.79 11.32
CA PHE A 44 7.18 10.77 11.91
C PHE A 44 7.26 10.61 13.42
N THR A 45 6.50 11.42 14.12
CA THR A 45 6.20 11.30 15.55
C THR A 45 5.26 10.12 15.82
N GLU A 46 5.21 9.67 17.07
CA GLU A 46 4.25 8.64 17.51
C GLU A 46 2.79 9.10 17.32
N ALA A 47 2.52 10.40 17.45
CA ALA A 47 1.20 10.97 17.23
C ALA A 47 0.77 10.84 15.75
N GLU A 48 1.66 11.14 14.80
CA GLU A 48 1.40 10.97 13.37
C GLU A 48 1.19 9.50 13.01
N ARG A 49 1.91 8.56 13.67
CA ARG A 49 1.66 7.12 13.51
C ARG A 49 0.25 6.73 13.95
N LEU A 50 -0.19 7.19 15.12
CA LEU A 50 -1.53 6.90 15.65
C LEU A 50 -2.62 7.49 14.75
N GLU A 51 -2.37 8.65 14.16
CA GLU A 51 -3.24 9.26 13.17
C GLU A 51 -3.30 8.49 11.85
N GLN A 52 -2.18 7.98 11.36
CA GLN A 52 -2.14 7.11 10.17
C GLN A 52 -2.94 5.82 10.41
N LEU A 53 -2.80 5.22 11.61
CA LEU A 53 -3.55 4.04 12.01
C LEU A 53 -5.06 4.28 12.04
N SER A 54 -5.50 5.46 12.50
CA SER A 54 -6.92 5.80 12.65
C SER A 54 -7.58 6.18 11.32
N ASN A 55 -6.83 6.70 10.36
CA ASN A 55 -7.33 7.08 9.03
C ASN A 55 -7.17 6.01 7.95
N TRP A 56 -6.61 4.84 8.31
CA TRP A 56 -6.32 3.73 7.41
C TRP A 56 -7.55 3.24 6.64
N LYS A 57 -7.66 3.62 5.37
CA LYS A 57 -8.82 3.27 4.53
C LYS A 57 -8.40 3.01 3.09
N VAL A 58 -8.70 1.82 2.57
CA VAL A 58 -8.55 1.49 1.15
C VAL A 58 -9.58 2.28 0.36
N THR A 59 -9.15 2.91 -0.72
CA THR A 59 -10.04 3.67 -1.63
C THR A 59 -10.16 3.02 -2.99
N GLN A 60 -9.07 2.45 -3.50
CA GLN A 60 -9.02 1.72 -4.76
C GLN A 60 -8.08 0.53 -4.63
N TYR A 61 -8.32 -0.48 -5.46
CA TYR A 61 -7.46 -1.63 -5.55
C TYR A 61 -7.40 -2.22 -6.96
N ALA A 62 -6.39 -3.04 -7.20
CA ALA A 62 -6.26 -3.87 -8.39
C ALA A 62 -5.68 -5.23 -8.02
N GLU A 63 -5.94 -6.21 -8.87
CA GLU A 63 -5.49 -7.59 -8.71
C GLU A 63 -4.59 -7.99 -9.87
N GLU A 64 -3.55 -8.76 -9.56
CA GLU A 64 -2.74 -9.48 -10.54
C GLU A 64 -2.66 -10.95 -10.14
N GLN A 65 -3.07 -11.82 -11.05
CA GLN A 65 -2.91 -13.27 -10.89
C GLN A 65 -1.45 -13.65 -11.16
N THR A 66 -0.87 -14.46 -10.28
CA THR A 66 0.51 -14.95 -10.38
C THR A 66 0.54 -16.48 -10.34
N ALA A 67 1.70 -17.07 -10.60
CA ALA A 67 1.89 -18.52 -10.51
C ALA A 67 1.86 -19.08 -9.07
N TYR A 68 1.79 -18.21 -8.06
CA TYR A 68 1.86 -18.60 -6.63
C TYR A 68 0.77 -17.90 -5.80
N GLY A 69 -0.29 -17.44 -6.44
CA GLY A 69 -1.42 -16.75 -5.78
C GLY A 69 -1.74 -15.40 -6.42
N VAL A 70 -2.19 -14.43 -5.61
CA VAL A 70 -2.74 -13.15 -6.09
C VAL A 70 -2.00 -11.98 -5.45
N ASN A 71 -1.52 -11.04 -6.27
CA ASN A 71 -1.09 -9.73 -5.78
C ASN A 71 -2.29 -8.77 -5.73
N TYR A 72 -2.49 -8.15 -4.58
CA TYR A 72 -3.38 -7.02 -4.38
C TYR A 72 -2.56 -5.74 -4.31
N PHE A 73 -2.88 -4.82 -5.20
CA PHE A 73 -2.38 -3.45 -5.17
C PHE A 73 -3.48 -2.59 -4.55
N MET A 74 -3.16 -1.82 -3.51
CA MET A 74 -4.16 -1.05 -2.76
C MET A 74 -3.70 0.38 -2.57
N LYS A 75 -4.58 1.33 -2.84
CA LYS A 75 -4.43 2.74 -2.49
C LYS A 75 -5.10 3.00 -1.16
N VAL A 76 -4.31 3.36 -0.16
CA VAL A 76 -4.72 3.48 1.24
C VAL A 76 -4.58 4.95 1.66
N SER A 77 -5.68 5.54 2.09
CA SER A 77 -5.68 6.83 2.79
C SER A 77 -5.09 6.63 4.18
N ILE A 78 -4.21 7.55 4.57
CA ILE A 78 -3.60 7.61 5.90
C ILE A 78 -3.90 8.95 6.61
N GLY A 79 -4.89 9.71 6.11
CA GLY A 79 -5.33 10.99 6.68
C GLY A 79 -4.79 12.21 5.93
N HIS A 80 -5.39 13.39 6.15
CA HIS A 80 -4.95 14.69 5.56
C HIS A 80 -4.74 14.69 4.03
N ASN A 81 -5.57 13.95 3.29
CA ASN A 81 -5.41 13.74 1.84
C ASN A 81 -4.06 13.13 1.43
N LEU A 82 -3.41 12.41 2.35
CA LEU A 82 -2.21 11.64 2.12
C LEU A 82 -2.56 10.17 1.92
N PHE A 83 -1.90 9.57 0.93
CA PHE A 83 -2.13 8.21 0.51
C PHE A 83 -0.82 7.45 0.40
N ILE A 84 -0.86 6.16 0.64
CA ILE A 84 0.20 5.21 0.30
C ILE A 84 -0.36 4.18 -0.65
N HIS A 85 0.48 3.63 -1.51
CA HIS A 85 0.11 2.47 -2.32
C HIS A 85 0.90 1.26 -1.82
N ILE A 86 0.20 0.19 -1.44
CA ILE A 86 0.79 -1.03 -0.91
C ILE A 86 0.53 -2.20 -1.85
N ARG A 87 1.44 -3.17 -1.83
CA ARG A 87 1.27 -4.47 -2.45
C ARG A 87 1.21 -5.55 -1.38
N VAL A 88 0.18 -6.40 -1.48
CA VAL A 88 -0.03 -7.54 -0.60
C VAL A 88 -0.18 -8.79 -1.45
N GLN A 89 0.50 -9.87 -1.09
CA GLN A 89 0.37 -11.14 -1.78
C GLN A 89 -0.45 -12.11 -0.93
N ARG A 90 -1.51 -12.67 -1.52
CA ARG A 90 -2.17 -13.88 -1.00
C ARG A 90 -1.56 -15.11 -1.67
N GLN A 91 -1.18 -16.11 -0.90
CA GLN A 91 -0.66 -17.37 -1.44
C GLN A 91 -1.79 -18.18 -2.11
N GLU A 92 -1.45 -19.07 -3.05
CA GLU A 92 -2.44 -19.87 -3.80
C GLU A 92 -3.14 -20.91 -2.91
N ASP A 93 -2.36 -21.60 -2.08
CA ASP A 93 -2.81 -22.78 -1.33
C ASP A 93 -3.24 -22.46 0.12
N ASP A 94 -3.16 -21.20 0.54
CA ASP A 94 -3.44 -20.78 1.92
C ASP A 94 -4.04 -19.38 1.97
N ASP A 95 -4.83 -19.09 3.01
CA ASP A 95 -5.36 -17.75 3.32
C ASP A 95 -4.30 -16.87 4.02
N THR A 96 -3.03 -17.13 3.71
CA THR A 96 -1.89 -16.36 4.19
C THR A 96 -1.68 -15.14 3.29
N TYR A 97 -1.74 -13.96 3.90
CA TYR A 97 -1.45 -12.68 3.27
C TYR A 97 -0.13 -12.14 3.78
N ASN A 98 0.72 -11.68 2.86
CA ASN A 98 1.99 -11.07 3.19
C ASN A 98 2.03 -9.66 2.63
N PHE A 99 2.41 -8.69 3.47
CA PHE A 99 2.82 -7.39 2.98
C PHE A 99 4.08 -7.56 2.15
N TYR A 100 4.06 -7.06 0.91
CA TYR A 100 5.17 -7.22 -0.03
C TYR A 100 5.99 -5.94 -0.14
N SER A 101 5.38 -4.82 -0.53
CA SER A 101 6.11 -3.56 -0.72
C SER A 101 5.22 -2.32 -0.67
N LEU A 102 5.87 -1.16 -0.48
CA LEU A 102 5.32 0.17 -0.73
C LEU A 102 5.67 0.61 -2.14
N HIS A 103 4.77 1.34 -2.79
CA HIS A 103 5.10 2.07 -4.00
C HIS A 103 6.04 3.24 -3.66
N GLU A 104 7.20 3.22 -4.29
CA GLU A 104 8.19 4.27 -4.31
C GLU A 104 8.14 5.02 -5.64
N THR A 105 8.22 6.34 -5.58
CA THR A 105 8.51 7.19 -6.75
C THR A 105 9.63 8.16 -6.42
N ILE A 106 10.38 8.57 -7.44
CA ILE A 106 11.41 9.60 -7.30
C ILE A 106 10.84 10.92 -7.82
N LYS A 107 10.83 11.94 -6.97
CA LYS A 107 10.47 13.30 -7.34
C LYS A 107 11.60 14.23 -6.91
N ASP A 108 12.14 15.00 -7.84
CA ASP A 108 13.24 15.95 -7.59
C ASP A 108 14.45 15.29 -6.87
N ASP A 109 14.84 14.09 -7.31
CA ASP A 109 15.91 13.25 -6.72
C ASP A 109 15.66 12.78 -5.27
N VAL A 110 14.42 12.89 -4.78
CA VAL A 110 13.99 12.40 -3.46
C VAL A 110 12.96 11.28 -3.63
N ALA A 111 13.21 10.14 -2.98
CA ALA A 111 12.25 9.05 -2.92
C ALA A 111 11.04 9.45 -2.06
N THR A 112 9.82 9.26 -2.57
CA THR A 112 8.56 9.45 -1.83
C THR A 112 7.71 8.19 -1.90
N TYR A 113 7.04 7.92 -0.79
CA TYR A 113 6.10 6.80 -0.59
C TYR A 113 4.69 7.29 -0.26
N ILE A 114 4.54 8.61 -0.11
CA ILE A 114 3.29 9.29 0.18
C ILE A 114 2.87 10.10 -1.03
N PHE A 115 1.60 9.96 -1.37
CA PHE A 115 0.98 10.49 -2.56
C PHE A 115 -0.22 11.36 -2.18
N PRO A 116 -0.47 12.45 -2.92
CA PRO A 116 -1.77 13.12 -2.86
C PRO A 116 -2.88 12.25 -3.46
N GLU A 117 -4.13 12.60 -3.17
CA GLU A 117 -5.32 11.87 -3.60
C GLU A 117 -5.45 11.71 -5.12
N ASP A 118 -4.95 12.64 -5.91
CA ASP A 118 -5.09 12.63 -7.37
C ASP A 118 -4.14 11.65 -8.08
N VAL A 119 -3.13 11.12 -7.37
CA VAL A 119 -2.22 10.13 -7.95
C VAL A 119 -2.95 8.79 -8.09
N PRO A 120 -3.09 8.25 -9.31
CA PRO A 120 -3.77 6.98 -9.52
C PRO A 120 -2.93 5.82 -8.97
N LEU A 121 -3.63 4.77 -8.51
CA LEU A 121 -2.97 3.50 -8.21
C LEU A 121 -2.40 2.93 -9.50
N ALA A 122 -1.11 2.59 -9.50
CA ALA A 122 -0.39 2.03 -10.63
C ALA A 122 0.18 0.65 -10.27
N TYR A 123 0.55 -0.11 -11.30
CA TYR A 123 1.31 -1.34 -11.12
C TYR A 123 2.75 -1.04 -10.67
N PHE A 124 3.30 -1.86 -9.77
CA PHE A 124 4.71 -1.82 -9.36
C PHE A 124 5.23 -3.20 -8.91
N ASN A 125 6.51 -3.48 -9.13
CA ASN A 125 7.07 -4.82 -8.87
C ASN A 125 8.56 -4.79 -8.50
N TYR A 126 8.94 -3.83 -7.66
CA TYR A 126 10.29 -3.70 -7.12
C TYR A 126 10.33 -4.01 -5.62
#